data_AF-A0A2S5CFL2-F1
#
_entry.id   AF-A0A2S5CFL2-F1
#
_cell.length_a   1.000
_cell.length_b   1.000
_cell.length_c   1.000
_cell.angle_alpha   90.00
_cell.angle_beta   90.00
_cell.angle_gamma   90.00
#
_symmetry.space_group_name_H-M   'P 1'
#
loop_
_entity.id
_entity.type
_entity.pdbx_description
1 polymer ?
#
loop_
_entity_poly.entity_id
_entity_poly.type
_entity_poly.pdbx_seq_one_letter_code
_entity_poly.pdbx_strand_id
1 'polypeptide(L)'
;MASVAHYNLVRIHAFDDGNGRGARIFMNLVLLKSGFFPAVVRLEKKRKYLEALSEADKGDLLPFIRFICTELIETYEKVIHDLTFRN
;
A
#
# COMPACT_ATOMS: atom_id res chain seq x y z
N MET A 1 -10.55 -2.68 0.82
CA MET A 1 -10.29 -3.57 1.98
C MET A 1 -8.80 -3.66 2.35
N ALA A 2 -7.88 -3.90 1.40
CA ALA A 2 -6.45 -4.04 1.71
C ALA A 2 -5.83 -2.83 2.44
N SER A 3 -6.09 -1.59 2.01
CA SER A 3 -5.57 -0.38 2.68
C SER A 3 -6.11 -0.21 4.11
N VAL A 4 -7.37 -0.60 4.35
CA VAL A 4 -7.96 -0.57 5.70
C VAL A 4 -7.27 -1.61 6.60
N ALA A 5 -7.02 -2.81 6.08
CA ALA A 5 -6.31 -3.86 6.79
C ALA A 5 -4.88 -3.44 7.16
N HIS A 6 -4.16 -2.80 6.23
CA HIS A 6 -2.86 -2.19 6.49
C HIS A 6 -2.95 -1.19 7.66
N TYR A 7 -3.87 -0.25 7.55
CA TYR A 7 -4.01 0.85 8.50
C TYR A 7 -4.31 0.34 9.91
N ASN A 8 -5.26 -0.59 10.04
CA ASN A 8 -5.60 -1.18 11.33
C ASN A 8 -4.41 -1.94 11.93
N LEU A 9 -3.65 -2.68 11.12
CA LEU A 9 -2.48 -3.43 11.62
C LEU A 9 -1.36 -2.50 12.10
N VAL A 10 -1.08 -1.42 11.37
CA VAL A 10 -0.05 -0.46 11.78
C VAL A 10 -0.45 0.33 13.03
N ARG A 11 -1.74 0.65 13.17
CA ARG A 11 -2.29 1.38 14.32
C ARG A 11 -2.28 0.56 15.62
N ILE A 12 -2.51 -0.75 15.54
CA ILE A 12 -2.45 -1.63 16.72
C ILE A 12 -1.02 -1.72 17.28
N HIS A 13 -0.01 -1.64 16.40
CA HIS A 13 1.40 -1.63 16.77
C HIS A 13 1.83 -2.82 17.67
N ALA A 14 1.48 -4.04 17.23
CA ALA A 14 1.57 -5.27 18.03
C ALA A 14 3.00 -5.80 18.29
N PHE A 15 4.01 -5.34 17.55
CA PHE A 15 5.39 -5.82 17.65
C PHE A 15 6.37 -4.70 18.05
N ASP A 16 7.52 -5.05 18.61
CA ASP A 16 8.57 -4.08 19.00
C ASP A 16 9.18 -3.33 17.81
N ASP A 17 9.38 -4.03 16.68
CA ASP A 17 9.78 -3.44 15.40
C ASP A 17 9.07 -4.16 14.23
N GLY A 18 9.05 -3.51 13.06
CA GLY A 18 8.65 -4.14 11.82
C GLY A 18 7.15 -4.04 11.51
N ASN A 19 6.35 -3.37 12.35
CA ASN A 19 4.91 -3.19 12.12
C ASN A 19 4.60 -2.63 10.73
N GLY A 20 5.35 -1.62 10.28
CA GLY A 20 5.18 -1.07 8.92
C GLY A 20 5.53 -2.06 7.81
N ARG A 21 6.55 -2.92 7.99
CA ARG A 21 6.90 -3.97 7.03
C ARG A 21 5.81 -5.04 7.00
N GLY A 22 5.35 -5.50 8.17
CA GLY A 22 4.26 -6.45 8.32
C GLY A 22 2.95 -5.94 7.72
N ALA A 23 2.59 -4.68 7.96
CA ALA A 23 1.37 -4.07 7.41
C ALA A 23 1.37 -4.06 5.87
N ARG A 24 2.51 -3.71 5.24
CA ARG A 24 2.63 -3.75 3.77
C ARG A 24 2.59 -5.16 3.21
N ILE A 25 3.25 -6.13 3.86
CA ILE A 25 3.19 -7.54 3.45
C ILE A 25 1.75 -8.06 3.54
N PHE A 26 1.06 -7.80 4.66
CA PHE A 26 -0.31 -8.23 4.87
C PHE A 26 -1.27 -7.58 3.88
N MET A 27 -1.13 -6.28 3.63
CA MET A 27 -1.88 -5.57 2.59
C MET A 27 -1.72 -6.24 1.22
N ASN A 28 -0.48 -6.52 0.82
CA ASN A 28 -0.20 -7.15 -0.47
C ASN A 28 -0.70 -8.60 -0.52
N LEU A 29 -0.69 -9.34 0.59
CA LEU A 29 -1.33 -10.65 0.66
C LEU A 29 -2.84 -10.55 0.40
N VAL A 30 -3.53 -9.56 0.97
CA VAL A 30 -4.97 -9.32 0.72
C VAL A 30 -5.23 -8.97 -0.75
N LEU A 31 -4.37 -8.12 -1.35
CA LEU A 31 -4.46 -7.78 -2.78
C LEU A 31 -4.28 -9.01 -3.67
N LEU A 32 -3.23 -9.80 -3.43
CA LEU A 32 -2.93 -11.00 -4.20
C LEU A 32 -4.04 -12.05 -4.10
N LYS A 33 -4.58 -12.27 -2.89
CA LYS A 33 -5.74 -13.16 -2.70
C LYS A 33 -7.00 -12.69 -3.43
N SER A 34 -7.07 -11.39 -3.75
CA SER A 34 -8.19 -10.78 -4.47
C SER A 34 -7.92 -10.66 -5.98
N GLY A 35 -6.83 -11.23 -6.49
CA GLY A 35 -6.47 -11.20 -7.92
C GLY A 35 -5.82 -9.90 -8.40
N PHE A 36 -5.41 -9.02 -7.48
CA PHE A 36 -4.73 -7.77 -7.82
C PHE A 36 -3.21 -7.89 -7.72
N PHE A 37 -2.53 -7.00 -8.43
CA PHE A 37 -1.09 -6.80 -8.26
C PHE A 37 -0.76 -6.21 -6.88
N PRO A 38 0.45 -6.44 -6.37
CA PRO A 38 0.93 -5.75 -5.17
C PRO A 38 0.93 -4.23 -5.36
N ALA A 39 0.59 -3.49 -4.30
CA ALA A 39 0.79 -2.04 -4.26
C ALA A 39 2.18 -1.75 -3.67
N VAL A 40 3.12 -1.35 -4.53
CA VAL A 40 4.52 -1.11 -4.12
C VAL A 40 4.69 0.32 -3.65
N VAL A 41 4.76 0.52 -2.33
CA VAL A 41 5.08 1.83 -1.74
C VAL A 41 6.56 2.13 -1.95
N ARG A 42 6.88 2.96 -2.94
CA ARG A 42 8.27 3.26 -3.33
C ARG A 42 8.95 4.26 -2.38
N LEU A 43 10.28 4.19 -2.27
CA LEU A 43 11.05 4.98 -1.31
C LEU A 43 10.90 6.49 -1.56
N GLU A 44 10.90 6.91 -2.82
CA GLU A 44 10.71 8.29 -3.27
C GLU A 44 9.35 8.87 -2.87
N LYS A 45 8.36 8.02 -2.57
CA LYS A 45 7.02 8.41 -2.12
C LYS A 45 6.80 8.23 -0.62
N LYS A 46 7.84 7.89 0.14
CA LYS A 46 7.77 7.70 1.60
C LYS A 46 7.08 8.87 2.31
N ARG A 47 7.38 10.11 1.92
CA ARG A 47 6.75 11.31 2.51
C ARG A 47 5.24 11.31 2.30
N LYS A 48 4.76 11.12 1.07
CA LYS A 48 3.33 11.07 0.74
C LYS A 48 2.60 9.94 1.47
N TYR A 49 3.25 8.79 1.58
CA TYR A 49 2.73 7.66 2.35
C TYR A 49 2.52 8.01 3.84
N LEU A 50 3.51 8.66 4.47
CA LEU A 50 3.40 9.09 5.87
C LEU A 50 2.37 10.20 6.06
N GLU A 51 2.28 11.16 5.14
CA GLU A 51 1.25 12.20 5.15
C GLU A 51 -0.15 11.60 5.06
N ALA A 52 -0.36 10.63 4.16
CA ALA A 52 -1.64 9.96 4.02
C ALA A 52 -2.03 9.14 5.26
N LEU A 53 -1.06 8.50 5.94
CA LEU A 53 -1.30 7.87 7.24
C LEU A 53 -1.65 8.89 8.33
N SER A 54 -1.01 10.06 8.32
CA SER A 54 -1.33 11.12 9.28
C SER A 54 -2.75 11.64 9.14
N GLU A 55 -3.26 11.77 7.90
CA GLU A 55 -4.68 12.11 7.67
C GLU A 55 -5.61 10.99 8.16
N ALA A 56 -5.22 9.72 7.96
CA ALA A 56 -5.97 8.58 8.49
C ALA A 56 -6.01 8.58 10.04
N ASP A 57 -4.94 9.00 10.70
CA ASP A 57 -4.90 9.16 12.16
C ASP A 57 -5.83 10.26 12.66
N LYS A 58 -6.09 11.29 11.84
CA LYS A 58 -7.10 12.34 12.11
C LYS A 58 -8.53 11.89 11.81
N GLY A 59 -8.72 10.67 11.30
CA GLY A 59 -10.03 10.09 10.99
C GLY A 59 -10.41 10.12 9.52
N ASP A 60 -9.60 10.72 8.63
CA ASP A 60 -9.83 10.68 7.19
C ASP A 60 -8.95 9.61 6.53
N LEU A 61 -9.53 8.42 6.33
CA LEU A 61 -8.83 7.30 5.70
C LEU A 61 -8.73 7.42 4.16
N LEU A 62 -9.48 8.34 3.55
CA LEU A 62 -9.59 8.43 2.10
C LEU A 62 -8.26 8.78 1.40
N PRO A 63 -7.43 9.71 1.91
CA PRO A 63 -6.09 9.97 1.37
C PRO A 63 -5.22 8.72 1.34
N PHE A 64 -5.24 7.91 2.41
CA PHE A 64 -4.47 6.66 2.46
C PHE A 64 -4.98 5.61 1.48
N ILE A 65 -6.30 5.43 1.37
CA ILE A 65 -6.90 4.53 0.39
C ILE A 65 -6.49 4.95 -1.03
N ARG A 66 -6.61 6.24 -1.36
CA ARG A 66 -6.24 6.78 -2.67
C ARG A 66 -4.76 6.56 -2.96
N PHE A 67 -3.88 6.82 -1.99
CA PHE A 67 -2.45 6.57 -2.13
C PHE A 67 -2.16 5.12 -2.52
N ILE A 68 -2.73 4.14 -1.80
CA ILE A 68 -2.52 2.72 -2.11
C ILE A 68 -3.10 2.34 -3.48
N CYS A 69 -4.26 2.89 -3.88
CA CYS A 69 -4.81 2.69 -5.21
C CYS A 69 -3.90 3.22 -6.32
N THR A 70 -3.30 4.39 -6.13
CA THR A 70 -2.32 4.95 -7.08
C THR A 70 -1.10 4.03 -7.21
N GLU A 71 -0.52 3.57 -6.10
CA GLU A 71 0.65 2.66 -6.16
C GLU A 71 0.32 1.31 -6.83
N LEU A 72 -0.90 0.81 -6.66
CA LEU A 72 -1.39 -0.39 -7.34
C LEU A 72 -1.47 -0.16 -8.86
N ILE A 73 -2.10 0.94 -9.30
CA ILE A 73 -2.24 1.28 -10.72
C ILE A 73 -0.86 1.45 -11.37
N GLU A 74 0.06 2.17 -10.73
CA GLU A 74 1.41 2.33 -11.27
C GLU A 74 2.18 1.00 -11.36
N THR A 75 1.93 0.09 -10.43
CA THR A 75 2.52 -1.26 -10.50
C THR A 75 1.92 -2.04 -11.67
N TYR A 76 0.60 -1.96 -11.86
CA TYR A 76 -0.10 -2.58 -12.98
C TYR A 76 0.42 -2.07 -14.33
N GLU A 77 0.51 -0.76 -14.51
CA GLU A 77 1.02 -0.11 -15.73
C GLU A 77 2.45 -0.53 -16.04
N LYS A 78 3.32 -0.55 -15.02
CA LYS A 78 4.71 -0.98 -15.20
C LYS A 78 4.81 -2.44 -15.64
N VAL A 79 4.00 -3.33 -15.05
CA VAL A 79 3.99 -4.74 -15.44
C VAL A 79 3.50 -4.91 -16.87
N ILE A 80 2.41 -4.23 -17.26
CA ILE A 80 1.89 -4.29 -18.63
C ILE A 80 2.93 -3.77 -19.62
N HIS A 81 3.56 -2.63 -19.32
CA HIS A 81 4.60 -2.06 -20.16
C HIS A 81 5.74 -3.07 -20.36
N ASP A 82 6.24 -3.66 -19.27
CA ASP A 82 7.30 -4.66 -19.32
C ASP A 82 6.89 -5.91 -20.10
N LEU A 83 5.62 -6.35 -20.03
CA LEU A 83 5.15 -7.49 -20.82
C LEU A 83 4.93 -7.16 -22.30
N THR A 84 4.62 -5.90 -22.63
CA THR A 84 4.30 -5.47 -24.00
C THR A 84 5.54 -5.13 -24.80
N PHE A 85 6.56 -4.53 -24.18
CA PHE A 85 7.72 -3.95 -24.87
C PHE A 85 9.05 -4.69 -24.58
N ARG A 86 9.01 -5.89 -23.99
CA ARG A 86 10.18 -6.77 -23.82
C ARG A 86 10.40 -7.74 -25.00
N ASN A 87 10.06 -7.35 -26.22
CA ASN A 87 10.50 -8.02 -27.46
C ASN A 87 11.41 -7.09 -28.26
#